data_AF-A0A7C7L4B2-F1
#
_entry.id   AF-A0A7C7L4B2-F1
#
_cell.length_a   1.000
_cell.length_b   1.000
_cell.length_c   1.000
_cell.angle_alpha   90.00
_cell.angle_beta   90.00
_cell.angle_gamma   90.00
#
_symmetry.space_group_name_H-M   'P 1'
#
loop_
_entity.id
_entity.type
_entity.pdbx_description
1 polymer ?
#
loop_
_entity_poly.entity_id
_entity_poly.type
_entity_poly.pdbx_seq_one_letter_code
_entity_poly.pdbx_strand_id
1 'polypeptide(L)' 'MGKQWLTPKEVAKALGPERCRKLLDDIVYGRKSRREIVEAVMQEANCTEYSATDFLRELPQNMEFTKE' A
#
# COMPACT_ATOMS: atom_id res chain seq x y z
N MET A 1 15.60 -6.06 13.38
CA MET A 1 15.11 -6.56 12.07
C MET A 1 14.91 -5.36 11.16
N GLY A 2 15.62 -5.30 10.01
CA GLY A 2 15.50 -4.19 9.07
C GLY A 2 14.26 -4.34 8.19
N LYS A 3 13.54 -3.25 7.95
CA LYS A 3 12.39 -3.23 7.02
C LYS A 3 12.86 -3.55 5.61
N GLN A 4 12.10 -4.35 4.87
CA GLN A 4 12.52 -4.81 3.54
C GLN A 4 12.25 -3.76 2.47
N TRP A 5 13.18 -3.63 1.52
CA TRP A 5 12.94 -2.89 0.28
C TRP A 5 12.10 -3.78 -0.63
N LEU A 6 10.85 -3.37 -0.87
CA LEU A 6 9.91 -4.06 -1.73
C LEU A 6 9.49 -3.17 -2.90
N THR A 7 9.24 -3.80 -4.04
CA THR A 7 8.57 -3.17 -5.19
C THR A 7 7.07 -2.99 -4.92
N PRO A 8 6.36 -2.08 -5.61
CA PRO A 8 4.92 -1.92 -5.49
C PRO A 8 4.13 -3.22 -5.67
N LYS A 9 4.55 -4.08 -6.61
CA LYS A 9 3.94 -5.39 -6.85
C LYS A 9 4.12 -6.34 -5.67
N GLU A 10 5.29 -6.34 -5.02
CA GLU A 10 5.53 -7.17 -3.84
C GLU A 10 4.74 -6.67 -2.63
N VAL A 11 4.62 -5.34 -2.47
CA VAL A 11 3.75 -4.73 -1.45
C VAL A 11 2.29 -5.12 -1.70
N ALA A 12 1.79 -4.99 -2.93
CA ALA A 12 0.43 -5.39 -3.29
C ALA A 12 0.17 -6.89 -3.01
N LYS A 13 1.15 -7.74 -3.33
CA LYS A 13 1.08 -9.18 -3.06
C LYS A 13 1.04 -9.50 -1.56
N ALA A 14 1.80 -8.78 -0.75
CA ALA A 14 1.81 -8.94 0.71
C ALA A 14 0.50 -8.50 1.36
N LEU A 15 -0.13 -7.43 0.84
CA LEU A 15 -1.40 -6.89 1.34
C LEU A 15 -2.63 -7.67 0.86
N GLY A 16 -2.59 -8.15 -0.38
CA GLY A 16 -3.72 -8.79 -1.05
C GLY A 16 -4.74 -7.80 -1.62
N PRO A 17 -5.59 -8.25 -2.55
CA PRO A 17 -6.46 -7.38 -3.36
C PRO A 17 -7.54 -6.67 -2.54
N GLU A 18 -8.13 -7.33 -1.53
CA GLU A 18 -9.14 -6.72 -0.66
C GLU A 18 -8.57 -5.54 0.14
N ARG A 19 -7.33 -5.70 0.63
CA ARG A 19 -6.67 -4.65 1.40
C ARG A 19 -6.27 -3.48 0.51
N CYS A 20 -5.77 -3.76 -0.70
CA CYS A 20 -5.50 -2.74 -1.71
C CYS A 20 -6.76 -1.93 -2.05
N ARG A 21 -7.93 -2.57 -2.21
CA ARG A 21 -9.22 -1.87 -2.41
C ARG A 21 -9.55 -0.94 -1.26
N LYS A 22 -9.42 -1.41 -0.01
CA LYS A 22 -9.69 -0.60 1.18
C LYS A 22 -8.74 0.60 1.31
N LEU A 23 -7.45 0.41 1.00
CA LEU A 23 -6.47 1.50 0.99
C LEU A 23 -6.80 2.52 -0.10
N LEU A 24 -7.23 2.08 -1.27
CA LEU A 24 -7.67 2.97 -2.34
C LEU A 24 -8.89 3.80 -1.92
N ASP A 25 -9.89 3.19 -1.28
CA ASP A 25 -11.03 3.91 -0.70
C ASP A 25 -10.60 4.93 0.37
N ASP A 26 -9.70 4.53 1.28
CA ASP A 26 -9.20 5.41 2.33
C ASP A 26 -8.49 6.65 1.73
N ILE A 27 -7.78 6.50 0.61
CA ILE A 27 -7.13 7.58 -0.14
C ILE A 27 -8.17 8.46 -0.85
N VAL A 28 -9.07 7.86 -1.62
CA VAL A 28 -10.03 8.58 -2.48
C VAL A 28 -11.04 9.37 -1.64
N TYR A 29 -11.54 8.77 -0.56
CA TYR A 29 -12.53 9.40 0.31
C TYR A 29 -11.90 10.16 1.48
N GLY A 30 -10.56 10.23 1.55
CA GLY A 30 -9.85 10.96 2.61
C GLY A 30 -10.19 10.47 4.03
N ARG A 31 -10.49 9.18 4.20
CA ARG A 31 -10.92 8.61 5.50
C ARG A 31 -9.79 8.53 6.52
N LYS A 32 -8.54 8.55 6.03
CA LYS A 32 -7.31 8.52 6.84
C LYS A 32 -6.31 9.52 6.30
N SER A 33 -5.45 10.03 7.17
CA SER A 33 -4.32 10.85 6.75
C SER A 33 -3.31 10.02 5.97
N ARG A 34 -2.53 10.68 5.09
CA ARG A 34 -1.49 10.01 4.32
C ARG A 34 -0.47 9.28 5.21
N ARG A 35 -0.16 9.84 6.39
CA ARG A 35 0.77 9.24 7.35
C ARG A 35 0.23 7.92 7.91
N GLU A 36 -1.04 7.88 8.31
CA GLU A 36 -1.68 6.66 8.80
C GLU A 36 -1.72 5.56 7.72
N ILE A 37 -1.96 5.95 6.47
CA ILE A 37 -1.97 5.01 5.34
C ILE A 37 -0.57 4.44 5.09
N VAL A 38 0.46 5.28 5.10
CA VAL A 38 1.86 4.86 4.94
C VAL A 38 2.28 3.92 6.08
N GLU A 39 1.99 4.29 7.33
CA GLU A 39 2.33 3.48 8.50
C GLU A 39 1.63 2.11 8.46
N ALA A 40 0.36 2.06 8.05
CA ALA A 40 -0.38 0.81 7.88
C ALA A 40 0.27 -0.10 6.82
N VAL A 41 0.62 0.43 5.65
CA VAL A 41 1.30 -0.33 4.59
C VAL A 41 2.65 -0.84 5.05
N MET A 42 3.44 -0.01 5.73
CA MET A 42 4.76 -0.41 6.26
C MET A 42 4.66 -1.54 7.27
N GLN A 43 3.64 -1.53 8.14
CA GLN A 43 3.44 -2.56 9.16
C GLN A 43 2.96 -3.86 8.54
N GLU A 44 1.96 -3.79 7.66
CA GLU A 44 1.32 -4.97 7.08
C GLU A 44 2.21 -5.66 6.04
N ALA A 45 2.92 -4.90 5.20
CA ALA A 45 3.85 -5.44 4.20
C ALA A 45 5.29 -5.57 4.71
N ASN A 46 5.56 -5.22 5.97
CA ASN A 46 6.90 -5.20 6.58
C ASN A 46 7.97 -4.51 5.70
N CYS A 47 7.59 -3.37 5.10
CA CYS A 47 8.41 -2.67 4.11
C CYS A 47 8.88 -1.30 4.59
N THR A 48 9.85 -0.73 3.88
CA THR A 48 10.34 0.63 4.14
C THR A 48 9.27 1.69 3.83
N GLU A 49 9.44 2.90 4.39
CA GLU A 49 8.57 4.04 4.09
C GLU A 49 8.62 4.41 2.60
N TYR A 50 9.80 4.28 2.01
CA TYR A 50 9.98 4.47 0.57
C TYR A 50 9.11 3.51 -0.22
N SER A 51 9.21 2.20 0.05
CA SER A 51 8.40 1.17 -0.62
C SER A 51 6.90 1.39 -0.43
N ALA A 52 6.47 1.76 0.78
CA ALA A 52 5.07 2.07 1.07
C ALA A 52 4.59 3.29 0.27
N THR A 53 5.38 4.36 0.24
CA THR A 53 5.04 5.60 -0.48
C THR A 53 5.02 5.39 -2.00
N ASP A 54 5.95 4.60 -2.52
CA ASP A 54 6.04 4.24 -3.94
C ASP A 54 4.83 3.39 -4.37
N PHE A 55 4.46 2.38 -3.57
CA PHE A 55 3.24 1.61 -3.76
C PHE A 55 1.98 2.49 -3.76
N LEU A 56 1.82 3.38 -2.78
CA LEU A 56 0.65 4.25 -2.68
C LEU A 56 0.53 5.25 -3.83
N ARG A 57 1.65 5.60 -4.47
CA ARG A 57 1.66 6.42 -5.70
C ARG A 57 1.11 5.63 -6.89
N GLU A 58 1.43 4.34 -6.99
CA GLU A 58 0.98 3.47 -8.08
C GLU A 58 -0.42 2.90 -7.86
N LEU A 59 -0.87 2.72 -6.62
CA LEU A 59 -2.16 2.13 -6.27
C LEU A 59 -3.38 2.71 -7.05
N PRO A 60 -3.58 4.04 -7.16
CA PRO A 60 -4.70 4.58 -7.93
C PRO A 60 -4.53 4.47 -9.45
N GLN A 61 -3.31 4.22 -9.93
CA GLN A 61 -2.98 4.13 -11.35
C GLN A 61 -2.98 2.68 -11.85
N ASN A 62 -2.80 1.72 -10.96
CA ASN A 62 -2.67 0.31 -11.29
C ASN A 62 -3.80 -0.52 -10.68
N MET A 63 -4.88 -0.67 -11.44
CA MET A 63 -6.04 -1.49 -11.05
C MET A 63 -5.70 -2.97 -10.86
N GLU A 64 -4.58 -3.47 -11.37
CA GLU A 64 -4.15 -4.86 -11.18
C GLU A 64 -3.95 -5.22 -9.70
N PHE A 65 -3.57 -4.26 -8.86
CA PHE A 65 -3.38 -4.50 -7.41
C PHE A 65 -4.70 -4.80 -6.66
N THR A 66 -5.83 -4.56 -7.31
CA THR A 66 -7.17 -4.76 -6.74
C THR A 66 -7.93 -5.90 -7.39
N LYS A 67 -7.34 -6.58 -8.38
CA LYS A 67 -7.94 -7.74 -9.06
C LYS A 67 -7.57 -9.02 -8.32
N GLU A 68 -8.51 -9.95 -8.25
CA GLU A 68 -8.32 -11.30 -7.68
C GLU A 68 -7.50 -12.19 -8.61
#